data_AF-A0A1M4ZHI3-F1
#
_entry.id   AF-A0A1M4ZHI3-F1
#
_cell.length_a   1.000
_cell.length_b   1.000
_cell.length_c   1.000
_cell.angle_alpha   90.00
_cell.angle_beta   90.00
_cell.angle_gamma   90.00
#
_symmetry.space_group_name_H-M   'P 1'
#
loop_
_entity.id
_entity.type
_entity.pdbx_description
1 polymer ?
#
loop_
_entity_poly.entity_id
_entity_poly.type
_entity_poly.pdbx_seq_one_letter_code
_entity_poly.pdbx_strand_id
1 'polypeptide(L)'
;MNRFRSSAFVLAALTAFPILAAPIDQAESIQKKTNQASVRSQKVIDKSASAAIELKASIERLREEVNNLEVYRHHLKTLIDSQNQEMTSLVQQISDIKETRQGIVPLMYHMIDGLKQIIAQDKPIKLAQRRERVEKLTALMGRADVSEAEKYRRILEAYQIEMDYGNKIATYQDDITTSDDVTREVDILYIGRLSLLARSLNHQAFWMWDMQSHQWINGDTAQLTRINQAFDLANQHIAPTLLDVPVSLAVTEAK
;
A
#
# COMPACT_ATOMS: atom_id res chain seq x y z
N MET A 1 -132.54 -4.91 86.20
CA MET A 1 -132.04 -5.15 87.58
C MET A 1 -130.78 -6.01 87.46
N ASN A 2 -129.65 -5.60 88.07
CA ASN A 2 -128.31 -6.25 87.99
C ASN A 2 -127.64 -6.30 86.59
N ARG A 3 -126.30 -6.34 86.42
CA ARG A 3 -125.14 -5.91 87.28
C ARG A 3 -123.82 -5.96 86.47
N PHE A 4 -122.79 -5.20 86.92
CA PHE A 4 -121.33 -5.43 86.73
C PHE A 4 -120.72 -5.33 85.30
N ARG A 5 -119.44 -4.95 85.07
CA ARG A 5 -118.37 -4.37 85.94
C ARG A 5 -117.29 -3.59 85.12
N SER A 6 -116.59 -2.68 85.82
CA SER A 6 -115.21 -2.12 85.70
C SER A 6 -114.20 -2.67 84.66
N SER A 7 -113.10 -2.00 84.23
CA SER A 7 -112.49 -0.63 84.26
C SER A 7 -111.12 -0.74 83.50
N ALA A 8 -110.29 0.24 83.06
CA ALA A 8 -110.18 1.72 83.02
C ALA A 8 -109.53 2.10 81.62
N PHE A 9 -109.40 3.32 81.06
CA PHE A 9 -109.06 4.71 81.45
C PHE A 9 -107.54 5.06 81.53
N VAL A 10 -107.14 6.12 80.78
CA VAL A 10 -105.83 6.88 80.78
C VAL A 10 -104.62 6.21 80.09
N LEU A 11 -103.66 6.90 79.43
CA LEU A 11 -103.65 8.04 78.49
C LEU A 11 -102.23 8.15 77.83
N ALA A 12 -102.17 8.63 76.58
CA ALA A 12 -101.04 9.18 75.79
C ALA A 12 -99.56 9.03 76.25
N ALA A 13 -98.73 8.54 75.32
CA ALA A 13 -97.31 8.89 75.18
C ALA A 13 -96.87 8.83 73.70
N LEU A 14 -97.47 9.65 72.83
CA LEU A 14 -97.15 9.67 71.40
C LEU A 14 -95.90 10.53 71.12
N THR A 15 -94.71 9.96 71.25
CA THR A 15 -93.43 10.65 70.96
C THR A 15 -93.22 10.78 69.44
N ALA A 16 -93.96 11.70 68.82
CA ALA A 16 -93.68 12.17 67.49
C ALA A 16 -92.32 12.90 67.48
N PHE A 17 -91.27 12.22 67.02
CA PHE A 17 -90.03 12.90 66.65
C PHE A 17 -90.36 13.92 65.55
N PRO A 18 -90.00 15.20 65.71
CA PRO A 18 -90.13 16.15 64.62
C PRO A 18 -89.19 15.72 63.50
N ILE A 19 -89.76 15.33 62.36
CA ILE A 19 -89.01 15.29 61.11
C ILE A 19 -88.71 16.76 60.77
N LEU A 20 -87.60 17.25 61.30
CA LEU A 20 -86.95 18.49 60.90
C LEU A 20 -86.47 18.29 59.46
N ALA A 21 -87.38 18.50 58.52
CA ALA A 21 -87.03 18.79 57.14
C ALA A 21 -86.12 20.02 57.18
N ALA A 22 -84.81 19.80 57.01
CA ALA A 22 -83.88 20.89 56.81
C ALA A 22 -84.39 21.74 55.64
N PRO A 23 -84.40 23.08 55.76
CA PRO A 23 -84.87 23.94 54.68
C PRO A 23 -84.07 23.60 53.42
N ILE A 24 -84.76 23.35 52.32
CA ILE A 24 -84.16 22.69 51.14
C ILE A 24 -83.00 23.53 50.58
N ASP A 25 -83.07 24.86 50.74
CA ASP A 25 -82.02 25.84 50.46
C ASP A 25 -80.71 25.59 51.23
N GLN A 26 -80.76 25.17 52.50
CA GLN A 26 -79.54 24.86 53.26
C GLN A 26 -78.85 23.62 52.69
N ALA A 27 -79.62 22.56 52.42
CA ALA A 27 -79.10 21.35 51.78
C ALA A 27 -78.52 21.66 50.39
N GLU A 28 -79.22 22.45 49.57
CA GLU A 28 -78.70 22.90 48.26
C GLU A 28 -77.42 23.74 48.43
N SER A 29 -77.38 24.68 49.38
CA SER A 29 -76.21 25.53 49.61
C SER A 29 -74.96 24.74 50.02
N ILE A 30 -75.14 23.67 50.80
CA ILE A 30 -74.07 22.75 51.21
C ILE A 30 -73.65 21.89 50.01
N GLN A 31 -74.61 21.29 49.29
CA GLN A 31 -74.37 20.51 48.07
C GLN A 31 -73.57 21.32 47.03
N LYS A 32 -73.92 22.60 46.85
CA LYS A 32 -73.28 23.55 45.93
C LYS A 32 -71.85 23.91 46.37
N LYS A 33 -71.61 24.12 47.68
CA LYS A 33 -70.26 24.33 48.23
C LYS A 33 -69.39 23.07 48.09
N THR A 34 -69.92 21.90 48.43
CA THR A 34 -69.23 20.61 48.29
C THR A 34 -68.87 20.34 46.83
N ASN A 35 -69.82 20.53 45.90
CA ASN A 35 -69.55 20.36 44.47
C ASN A 35 -68.48 21.34 43.96
N GLN A 36 -68.51 22.62 44.38
CA GLN A 36 -67.44 23.58 44.07
C GLN A 36 -66.08 23.18 44.66
N ALA A 37 -66.05 22.58 45.86
CA ALA A 37 -64.81 22.05 46.45
C ALA A 37 -64.29 20.83 45.69
N SER A 38 -65.17 19.89 45.31
CA SER A 38 -64.83 18.74 44.47
C SER A 38 -64.28 19.16 43.10
N VAL A 39 -64.89 20.14 42.43
CA VAL A 39 -64.40 20.68 41.15
C VAL A 39 -63.02 21.36 41.30
N ARG A 40 -62.74 22.02 42.44
CA ARG A 40 -61.39 22.56 42.74
C ARG A 40 -60.38 21.44 42.97
N SER A 41 -60.75 20.40 43.73
CA SER A 41 -59.90 19.24 43.97
C SER A 41 -59.58 18.51 42.67
N GLN A 42 -60.60 18.24 41.84
CA GLN A 42 -60.45 17.61 40.54
C GLN A 42 -59.48 18.39 39.65
N LYS A 43 -59.60 19.73 39.54
CA LYS A 43 -58.62 20.54 38.79
C LYS A 43 -57.17 20.43 39.27
N VAL A 44 -56.94 20.16 40.56
CA VAL A 44 -55.58 19.92 41.09
C VAL A 44 -55.12 18.50 40.75
N ILE A 45 -56.00 17.50 40.85
CA ILE A 45 -55.75 16.11 40.46
C ILE A 45 -55.44 16.03 38.96
N ASP A 46 -56.27 16.63 38.10
CA ASP A 46 -56.11 16.69 36.65
C ASP A 46 -54.75 17.30 36.28
N LYS A 47 -54.41 18.46 36.86
CA LYS A 47 -53.11 19.12 36.62
C LYS A 47 -51.93 18.25 37.06
N SER A 48 -52.05 17.56 38.20
CA SER A 48 -51.02 16.66 38.72
C SER A 48 -50.85 15.43 37.81
N ALA A 49 -51.96 14.86 37.31
CA ALA A 49 -51.96 13.75 36.38
C ALA A 49 -51.34 14.12 35.03
N SER A 50 -51.69 15.27 34.46
CA SER A 50 -51.06 15.81 33.25
C SER A 50 -49.54 15.97 33.43
N ALA A 51 -49.11 16.61 34.52
CA ALA A 51 -47.69 16.81 34.80
C ALA A 51 -46.93 15.48 35.01
N ALA A 52 -47.57 14.47 35.62
CA ALA A 52 -46.99 13.14 35.76
C ALA A 52 -46.85 12.39 34.41
N ILE A 53 -47.82 12.55 33.50
CA ILE A 53 -47.77 12.00 32.14
C ILE A 53 -46.66 12.69 31.33
N GLU A 54 -46.58 14.02 31.37
CA GLU A 54 -45.53 14.81 30.71
C GLU A 54 -44.13 14.45 31.22
N LEU A 55 -43.96 14.36 32.55
CA LEU A 55 -42.68 13.98 33.15
C LEU A 55 -42.28 12.54 32.78
N LYS A 56 -43.23 11.59 32.76
CA LYS A 56 -42.97 10.23 32.29
C LYS A 56 -42.49 10.22 30.84
N ALA A 57 -43.20 10.91 29.93
CA ALA A 57 -42.81 10.98 28.52
C ALA A 57 -41.45 11.69 28.32
N SER A 58 -41.09 12.64 29.19
CA SER A 58 -39.76 13.27 29.22
C SER A 58 -38.67 12.28 29.64
N ILE A 59 -38.90 11.52 30.71
CA ILE A 59 -37.99 10.46 31.18
C ILE A 59 -37.79 9.37 30.12
N GLU A 60 -38.85 8.99 29.40
CA GLU A 60 -38.78 7.99 28.33
C GLU A 60 -37.94 8.49 27.15
N ARG A 61 -38.12 9.73 26.68
CA ARG A 61 -37.23 10.33 25.66
C ARG A 61 -35.78 10.45 26.10
N LEU A 62 -35.53 10.94 27.33
CA LEU A 62 -34.16 11.10 27.84
C LEU A 62 -33.42 9.76 27.99
N ARG A 63 -34.14 8.66 28.29
CA ARG A 63 -33.56 7.31 28.30
C ARG A 63 -33.19 6.82 26.90
N GLU A 64 -34.01 7.12 25.91
CA GLU A 64 -33.74 6.79 24.51
C GLU A 64 -32.55 7.61 23.96
N GLU A 65 -32.47 8.89 24.30
CA GLU A 65 -31.33 9.76 24.01
C GLU A 65 -30.03 9.23 24.64
N VAL A 66 -30.04 8.87 25.93
CA VAL A 66 -28.88 8.28 26.61
C VAL A 66 -28.44 6.96 25.96
N ASN A 67 -29.37 6.07 25.62
CA ASN A 67 -29.06 4.80 24.94
C ASN A 67 -28.39 5.05 23.57
N ASN A 68 -28.95 5.95 22.76
CA ASN A 68 -28.36 6.34 21.48
C ASN A 68 -26.94 6.94 21.63
N LEU A 69 -26.73 7.79 22.65
CA LEU A 69 -25.42 8.34 22.98
C LEU A 69 -24.43 7.28 23.48
N GLU A 70 -24.87 6.27 24.24
CA GLU A 70 -24.02 5.15 24.68
C GLU A 70 -23.57 4.25 23.52
N VAL A 71 -24.49 3.93 22.59
CA VAL A 71 -24.17 3.20 21.36
C VAL A 71 -23.20 3.99 20.49
N TYR A 72 -23.43 5.29 20.29
CA TYR A 72 -22.54 6.16 19.51
C TYR A 72 -21.15 6.30 20.16
N ARG A 73 -21.08 6.47 21.48
CA ARG A 73 -19.82 6.47 22.25
C ARG A 73 -19.07 5.15 22.12
N HIS A 74 -19.76 4.00 22.12
CA HIS A 74 -19.13 2.70 21.91
C HIS A 74 -18.56 2.58 20.49
N HIS A 75 -19.31 2.98 19.47
CA HIS A 75 -18.83 3.02 18.08
C HIS A 75 -17.59 3.90 17.92
N LEU A 76 -17.59 5.13 18.46
CA LEU A 76 -16.42 6.02 18.46
C LEU A 76 -15.22 5.40 19.17
N LYS A 77 -15.41 4.71 20.31
CA LYS A 77 -14.30 4.01 20.98
C LYS A 77 -13.71 2.93 20.07
N THR A 78 -14.53 2.10 19.44
CA THR A 78 -14.05 1.04 18.53
C THR A 78 -13.29 1.62 17.33
N LEU A 79 -13.73 2.77 16.79
CA LEU A 79 -12.98 3.48 15.74
C LEU A 79 -11.61 3.97 16.24
N ILE A 80 -11.55 4.57 17.43
CA ILE A 80 -10.28 5.04 18.03
C ILE A 80 -9.33 3.87 18.30
N ASP A 81 -9.84 2.77 18.87
CA ASP A 81 -9.04 1.57 19.13
C ASP A 81 -8.49 0.96 17.82
N SER A 82 -9.28 0.97 16.73
CA SER A 82 -8.85 0.56 15.38
C SER A 82 -7.77 1.50 14.80
N GLN A 83 -7.97 2.82 14.89
CA GLN A 83 -7.00 3.82 14.41
C GLN A 83 -5.66 3.76 15.15
N ASN A 84 -5.67 3.43 16.45
CA ASN A 84 -4.44 3.21 17.21
C ASN A 84 -3.68 1.96 16.75
N GLN A 85 -4.39 0.88 16.36
CA GLN A 85 -3.77 -0.32 15.79
C GLN A 85 -3.20 -0.03 14.39
N GLU A 86 -3.93 0.69 13.54
CA GLU A 86 -3.46 1.13 12.23
C GLU A 86 -2.23 2.03 12.34
N MET A 87 -2.23 3.02 13.23
CA MET A 87 -1.08 3.88 13.50
C MET A 87 0.15 3.07 13.96
N THR A 88 -0.05 2.09 14.85
CA THR A 88 1.05 1.20 15.31
C THR A 88 1.62 0.38 14.15
N SER A 89 0.76 -0.16 13.28
CA SER A 89 1.17 -0.91 12.08
C SER A 89 1.95 -0.02 11.10
N LEU A 90 1.49 1.20 10.85
CA LEU A 90 2.17 2.16 9.98
C LEU A 90 3.54 2.60 10.53
N VAL A 91 3.65 2.79 11.85
CA VAL A 91 4.94 3.08 12.52
C VAL A 91 5.93 1.92 12.35
N GLN A 92 5.48 0.68 12.50
CA GLN A 92 6.32 -0.50 12.25
C GLN A 92 6.78 -0.55 10.78
N GLN A 93 5.85 -0.43 9.82
CA GLN A 93 6.18 -0.41 8.38
C GLN A 93 7.19 0.69 8.02
N ILE A 94 7.10 1.87 8.62
CA ILE A 94 8.08 2.95 8.44
C ILE A 94 9.46 2.56 8.98
N SER A 95 9.53 1.82 10.09
CA SER A 95 10.79 1.27 10.62
C SER A 95 11.38 0.21 9.70
N ASP A 96 10.57 -0.75 9.24
CA ASP A 96 10.99 -1.84 8.35
C ASP A 96 11.52 -1.30 7.01
N ILE A 97 10.84 -0.29 6.46
CA ILE A 97 11.27 0.44 5.26
C ILE A 97 12.60 1.18 5.49
N LYS A 98 12.83 1.74 6.68
CA LYS A 98 14.08 2.43 7.02
C LYS A 98 15.25 1.46 7.07
N GLU A 99 15.10 0.32 7.74
CA GLU A 99 16.12 -0.74 7.81
C GLU A 99 16.41 -1.31 6.41
N THR A 100 15.36 -1.63 5.66
CA THR A 100 15.48 -2.12 4.26
C THR A 100 16.22 -1.12 3.37
N ARG A 101 15.93 0.18 3.48
CA ARG A 101 16.65 1.24 2.73
C ARG A 101 18.12 1.36 3.13
N GLN A 102 18.45 1.16 4.41
CA GLN A 102 19.84 1.19 4.90
C GLN A 102 20.68 0.06 4.30
N GLY A 103 20.09 -1.11 3.98
CA GLY A 103 20.77 -2.20 3.26
C GLY A 103 20.86 -1.98 1.74
N ILE A 104 19.81 -1.44 1.11
CA ILE A 104 19.74 -1.31 -0.36
C ILE A 104 20.75 -0.30 -0.92
N VAL A 105 20.96 0.85 -0.27
CA VAL A 105 21.84 1.89 -0.82
C VAL A 105 23.32 1.45 -0.91
N PRO A 106 23.94 0.83 0.12
CA PRO A 106 25.26 0.21 0.00
C PRO A 106 25.32 -0.88 -1.07
N LEU A 107 24.29 -1.73 -1.17
CA LEU A 107 24.21 -2.76 -2.22
C LEU A 107 24.24 -2.15 -3.62
N MET A 108 23.51 -1.05 -3.87
CA MET A 108 23.54 -0.36 -5.16
C MET A 108 24.93 0.19 -5.52
N TYR A 109 25.69 0.71 -4.55
CA TYR A 109 27.08 1.11 -4.78
C TYR A 109 27.97 -0.10 -5.10
N HIS A 110 27.88 -1.19 -4.32
CA HIS A 110 28.64 -2.42 -4.60
C HIS A 110 28.30 -3.04 -5.96
N MET A 111 27.04 -2.95 -6.42
CA MET A 111 26.63 -3.36 -7.76
C MET A 111 27.24 -2.47 -8.86
N ILE A 112 27.27 -1.15 -8.67
CA ILE A 112 27.91 -0.22 -9.61
C ILE A 112 29.43 -0.46 -9.68
N ASP A 113 30.09 -0.72 -8.54
CA ASP A 113 31.52 -1.03 -8.50
C ASP A 113 31.83 -2.44 -9.06
N GLY A 114 30.93 -3.41 -8.87
CA GLY A 114 30.97 -4.71 -9.55
C GLY A 114 30.92 -4.57 -11.07
N LEU A 115 30.07 -3.69 -11.61
CA LEU A 115 30.05 -3.36 -13.04
C LEU A 115 31.38 -2.72 -13.50
N LYS A 116 31.99 -1.82 -12.71
CA LYS A 116 33.32 -1.25 -13.02
C LYS A 116 34.38 -2.35 -13.11
N GLN A 117 34.40 -3.27 -12.13
CA GLN A 117 35.35 -4.39 -12.13
C GLN A 117 35.16 -5.31 -13.34
N ILE A 118 33.90 -5.68 -13.65
CA ILE A 118 33.57 -6.51 -14.82
C ILE A 118 34.08 -5.83 -16.10
N ILE A 119 33.80 -4.54 -16.31
CA ILE A 119 34.23 -3.79 -17.51
C ILE A 119 35.75 -3.63 -17.58
N ALA A 120 36.45 -3.61 -16.44
CA ALA A 120 37.91 -3.50 -16.39
C ALA A 120 38.65 -4.84 -16.61
N GLN A 121 38.01 -5.97 -16.31
CA GLN A 121 38.59 -7.33 -16.43
C GLN A 121 38.13 -8.07 -17.70
N ASP A 122 37.12 -7.55 -18.39
CA ASP A 122 36.53 -8.11 -19.62
C ASP A 122 37.18 -7.57 -20.90
N LYS A 123 36.82 -8.17 -22.03
CA LYS A 123 37.19 -7.71 -23.37
C LYS A 123 36.61 -6.33 -23.69
N PRO A 124 37.28 -5.51 -24.53
CA PRO A 124 36.87 -4.13 -24.84
C PRO A 124 35.61 -4.00 -25.74
N ILE A 125 34.68 -4.96 -25.67
CA ILE A 125 33.39 -4.93 -26.37
C ILE A 125 32.67 -3.63 -26.01
N LYS A 126 32.50 -2.70 -26.97
CA LYS A 126 31.83 -1.40 -26.84
C LYS A 126 32.24 -0.62 -25.57
N LEU A 127 33.54 -0.63 -25.26
CA LEU A 127 34.10 -0.20 -23.97
C LEU A 127 33.69 1.22 -23.55
N ALA A 128 33.69 2.18 -24.49
CA ALA A 128 33.28 3.56 -24.21
C ALA A 128 31.82 3.64 -23.73
N GLN A 129 30.89 2.97 -24.43
CA GLN A 129 29.46 2.96 -24.09
C GLN A 129 29.19 2.32 -22.72
N ARG A 130 29.99 1.31 -22.34
CA ARG A 130 29.88 0.61 -21.06
C ARG A 130 30.39 1.46 -19.90
N ARG A 131 31.53 2.15 -20.09
CA ARG A 131 32.06 3.12 -19.11
C ARG A 131 31.09 4.29 -18.91
N GLU A 132 30.63 4.91 -20.00
CA GLU A 132 29.68 6.03 -19.96
C GLU A 132 28.35 5.66 -19.25
N ARG A 133 27.85 4.42 -19.45
CA ARG A 133 26.68 3.89 -18.72
C ARG A 133 26.92 3.83 -17.21
N VAL A 134 28.08 3.36 -16.78
CA VAL A 134 28.44 3.22 -15.36
C VAL A 134 28.75 4.57 -14.70
N GLU A 135 29.31 5.52 -15.44
CA GLU A 135 29.44 6.92 -15.00
C GLU A 135 28.06 7.56 -14.81
N LYS A 136 27.14 7.40 -15.77
CA LYS A 136 25.74 7.85 -15.66
C LYS A 136 25.01 7.22 -14.46
N LEU A 137 25.23 5.93 -14.17
CA LEU A 137 24.69 5.29 -12.96
C LEU A 137 25.33 5.84 -11.68
N THR A 138 26.63 6.08 -11.67
CA THR A 138 27.33 6.66 -10.50
C THR A 138 26.80 8.08 -10.21
N ALA A 139 26.59 8.91 -11.23
CA ALA A 139 25.97 10.22 -11.10
C ALA A 139 24.49 10.17 -10.67
N LEU A 140 23.75 9.13 -11.10
CA LEU A 140 22.35 8.91 -10.72
C LEU A 140 22.19 8.66 -9.21
N MET A 141 23.16 8.01 -8.55
CA MET A 141 23.08 7.72 -7.11
C MET A 141 22.92 8.98 -6.26
N GLY A 142 23.66 10.05 -6.60
CA GLY A 142 23.62 11.34 -5.92
C GLY A 142 22.38 12.20 -6.20
N ARG A 143 21.48 11.79 -7.11
CA ARG A 143 20.27 12.54 -7.45
C ARG A 143 19.16 12.31 -6.42
N ALA A 144 18.61 13.40 -5.89
CA ALA A 144 17.48 13.41 -4.96
C ALA A 144 16.11 13.43 -5.65
N ASP A 145 16.06 13.78 -6.94
CA ASP A 145 14.84 13.83 -7.75
C ASP A 145 14.46 12.48 -8.38
N VAL A 146 15.30 11.46 -8.21
CA VAL A 146 15.09 10.09 -8.69
C VAL A 146 14.89 9.15 -7.51
N SER A 147 13.82 8.34 -7.53
CA SER A 147 13.52 7.40 -6.46
C SER A 147 14.52 6.23 -6.41
N GLU A 148 14.79 5.71 -5.22
CA GLU A 148 15.71 4.57 -5.03
C GLU A 148 15.28 3.32 -5.82
N ALA A 149 13.97 3.13 -6.05
CA ALA A 149 13.45 2.06 -6.91
C ALA A 149 13.84 2.25 -8.39
N GLU A 150 13.82 3.49 -8.91
CA GLU A 150 14.24 3.79 -10.29
C GLU A 150 15.78 3.73 -10.44
N LYS A 151 16.53 4.08 -9.40
CA LYS A 151 17.99 3.84 -9.34
C LYS A 151 18.29 2.34 -9.45
N TYR A 152 17.68 1.53 -8.58
CA TYR A 152 17.85 0.08 -8.57
C TYR A 152 17.44 -0.56 -9.91
N ARG A 153 16.30 -0.16 -10.48
CA ARG A 153 15.82 -0.64 -11.78
C ARG A 153 16.85 -0.40 -12.90
N ARG A 154 17.48 0.79 -12.93
CA ARG A 154 18.50 1.13 -13.95
C ARG A 154 19.83 0.38 -13.76
N ILE A 155 20.19 0.05 -12.51
CA ILE A 155 21.35 -0.81 -12.24
C ILE A 155 21.08 -2.23 -12.76
N LEU A 156 19.89 -2.80 -12.48
CA LEU A 156 19.49 -4.10 -13.02
C LEU A 156 19.42 -4.10 -14.56
N GLU A 157 18.90 -3.03 -15.18
CA GLU A 157 18.86 -2.84 -16.63
C GLU A 157 20.29 -2.87 -17.23
N ALA A 158 21.26 -2.24 -16.57
CA ALA A 158 22.67 -2.32 -16.98
C ALA A 158 23.26 -3.73 -16.83
N TYR A 159 22.95 -4.44 -15.75
CA TYR A 159 23.34 -5.85 -15.59
C TYR A 159 22.73 -6.75 -16.68
N GLN A 160 21.48 -6.51 -17.07
CA GLN A 160 20.82 -7.23 -18.16
C GLN A 160 21.50 -6.97 -19.50
N ILE A 161 21.89 -5.72 -19.79
CA ILE A 161 22.68 -5.37 -20.99
C ILE A 161 24.06 -6.04 -20.97
N GLU A 162 24.72 -6.11 -19.82
CA GLU A 162 26.00 -6.82 -19.66
C GLU A 162 25.85 -8.34 -19.86
N MET A 163 24.76 -8.95 -19.40
CA MET A 163 24.41 -10.35 -19.68
C MET A 163 24.09 -10.58 -21.17
N ASP A 164 23.41 -9.64 -21.81
CA ASP A 164 23.11 -9.68 -23.25
C ASP A 164 24.38 -9.66 -24.12
N TYR A 165 25.42 -8.89 -23.75
CA TYR A 165 26.74 -9.00 -24.40
C TYR A 165 27.38 -10.38 -24.22
N GLY A 166 26.98 -11.17 -23.20
CA GLY A 166 27.42 -12.55 -23.01
C GLY A 166 26.78 -13.56 -23.96
N ASN A 167 25.56 -13.30 -24.44
CA ASN A 167 24.72 -14.27 -25.16
C ASN A 167 24.47 -13.93 -26.64
N LYS A 168 24.78 -12.71 -27.09
CA LYS A 168 24.52 -12.25 -28.46
C LYS A 168 25.75 -12.37 -29.36
N ILE A 169 25.50 -12.67 -30.62
CA ILE A 169 26.43 -12.50 -31.74
C ILE A 169 26.06 -11.19 -32.43
N ALA A 170 26.99 -10.24 -32.56
CA ALA A 170 26.75 -9.01 -33.30
C ALA A 170 28.05 -8.32 -33.75
N THR A 171 27.90 -7.50 -34.78
CA THR A 171 28.93 -6.61 -35.32
C THR A 171 28.76 -5.17 -34.82
N TYR A 172 29.83 -4.38 -34.94
CA TYR A 172 29.82 -2.90 -34.88
C TYR A 172 31.12 -2.37 -35.48
N GLN A 173 31.14 -1.12 -35.93
CA GLN A 173 32.38 -0.45 -36.33
C GLN A 173 32.93 0.38 -35.16
N ASP A 174 34.25 0.36 -35.01
CA ASP A 174 35.01 1.11 -33.99
C ASP A 174 36.47 1.21 -34.44
N ASP A 175 37.25 2.08 -33.80
CA ASP A 175 38.69 2.19 -34.01
C ASP A 175 39.45 1.18 -33.14
N ILE A 176 40.43 0.46 -33.71
CA ILE A 176 41.39 -0.34 -32.94
C ILE A 176 42.82 0.16 -33.14
N THR A 177 43.59 0.18 -32.05
CA THR A 177 45.06 0.25 -32.12
C THR A 177 45.59 -1.18 -32.13
N THR A 178 46.26 -1.55 -33.22
CA THR A 178 46.89 -2.87 -33.38
C THR A 178 48.31 -2.91 -32.82
N SER A 179 48.93 -4.10 -32.75
CA SER A 179 50.27 -4.29 -32.15
C SER A 179 51.43 -3.54 -32.81
N ASP A 180 51.21 -2.90 -33.97
CA ASP A 180 52.12 -2.00 -34.68
C ASP A 180 51.88 -0.50 -34.37
N ASP A 181 51.08 -0.19 -33.33
CA ASP A 181 50.73 1.15 -32.86
C ASP A 181 50.02 2.04 -33.90
N VAL A 182 49.31 1.40 -34.83
CA VAL A 182 48.50 2.07 -35.87
C VAL A 182 47.02 1.94 -35.52
N THR A 183 46.32 3.07 -35.41
CA THR A 183 44.86 3.10 -35.31
C THR A 183 44.22 2.80 -36.66
N ARG A 184 43.25 1.89 -36.69
CA ARG A 184 42.52 1.45 -37.89
C ARG A 184 41.03 1.30 -37.59
N GLU A 185 40.19 1.91 -38.44
CA GLU A 185 38.75 1.69 -38.46
C GLU A 185 38.46 0.26 -38.99
N VAL A 186 37.65 -0.49 -38.24
CA VAL A 186 37.42 -1.93 -38.48
C VAL A 186 35.98 -2.35 -38.17
N ASP A 187 35.52 -3.41 -38.82
CA ASP A 187 34.35 -4.16 -38.35
C ASP A 187 34.77 -5.02 -37.16
N ILE A 188 34.17 -4.82 -35.99
CA ILE A 188 34.35 -5.65 -34.80
C ILE A 188 33.17 -6.61 -34.64
N LEU A 189 33.46 -7.90 -34.56
CA LEU A 189 32.53 -8.99 -34.25
C LEU A 189 32.77 -9.48 -32.83
N TYR A 190 31.73 -9.52 -32.01
CA TYR A 190 31.74 -10.25 -30.73
C TYR A 190 30.77 -11.42 -30.77
N ILE A 191 31.24 -12.56 -30.26
CA ILE A 191 30.48 -13.80 -30.12
C ILE A 191 30.34 -14.06 -28.61
N GLY A 192 29.29 -13.48 -28.03
CA GLY A 192 29.13 -13.39 -26.60
C GLY A 192 30.36 -12.75 -25.93
N ARG A 193 30.82 -13.38 -24.85
CA ARG A 193 32.14 -13.11 -24.24
C ARG A 193 33.18 -14.19 -24.57
N LEU A 194 32.95 -15.03 -25.58
CA LEU A 194 33.84 -16.14 -25.96
C LEU A 194 34.93 -15.71 -26.95
N SER A 195 34.57 -14.92 -27.96
CA SER A 195 35.50 -14.42 -28.99
C SER A 195 35.24 -12.95 -29.30
N LEU A 196 36.31 -12.20 -29.52
CA LEU A 196 36.29 -10.83 -29.99
C LEU A 196 37.29 -10.70 -31.15
N LEU A 197 36.75 -10.37 -32.33
CA LEU A 197 37.44 -10.36 -33.61
C LEU A 197 37.24 -9.00 -34.26
N ALA A 198 38.25 -8.51 -34.97
CA ALA A 198 38.17 -7.30 -35.78
C ALA A 198 38.60 -7.61 -37.21
N ARG A 199 38.02 -6.94 -38.20
CA ARG A 199 38.26 -7.17 -39.63
C ARG A 199 38.42 -5.84 -40.36
N SER A 200 39.37 -5.75 -41.26
CA SER A 200 39.55 -4.57 -42.11
C SER A 200 38.34 -4.36 -43.04
N LEU A 201 37.97 -3.11 -43.31
CA LEU A 201 36.81 -2.76 -44.16
C LEU A 201 36.91 -3.30 -45.61
N ASN A 202 38.10 -3.71 -46.06
CA ASN A 202 38.31 -4.39 -47.35
C ASN A 202 38.20 -5.93 -47.28
N HIS A 203 37.88 -6.49 -46.11
CA HIS A 203 37.75 -7.92 -45.79
C HIS A 203 39.00 -8.79 -46.02
N GLN A 204 40.19 -8.19 -46.16
CA GLN A 204 41.45 -8.90 -46.47
C GLN A 204 42.29 -9.27 -45.25
N ALA A 205 42.10 -8.61 -44.11
CA ALA A 205 42.82 -8.86 -42.87
C ALA A 205 41.85 -8.94 -41.68
N PHE A 206 42.26 -9.67 -40.64
CA PHE A 206 41.56 -9.70 -39.37
C PHE A 206 42.54 -9.77 -38.20
N TRP A 207 42.06 -9.37 -37.04
CA TRP A 207 42.74 -9.40 -35.75
C TRP A 207 41.88 -10.12 -34.72
N MET A 208 42.52 -10.75 -33.75
CA MET A 208 41.86 -11.35 -32.60
C MET A 208 42.32 -10.63 -31.33
N TRP A 209 41.39 -10.38 -30.41
CA TRP A 209 41.74 -9.90 -29.08
C TRP A 209 42.32 -11.05 -28.24
N ASP A 210 43.53 -10.85 -27.72
CA ASP A 210 44.13 -11.74 -26.71
C ASP A 210 43.86 -11.22 -25.28
N MET A 211 43.48 -12.15 -24.41
CA MET A 211 43.21 -11.90 -22.99
C MET A 211 44.47 -11.85 -22.12
N GLN A 212 45.60 -12.42 -22.56
CA GLN A 212 46.83 -12.42 -21.74
C GLN A 212 47.64 -11.12 -21.92
N SER A 213 47.81 -10.66 -23.15
CA SER A 213 48.51 -9.42 -23.49
C SER A 213 47.62 -8.17 -23.43
N HIS A 214 46.28 -8.32 -23.43
CA HIS A 214 45.31 -7.24 -23.64
C HIS A 214 45.59 -6.43 -24.92
N GLN A 215 45.89 -7.11 -26.03
CA GLN A 215 46.20 -6.52 -27.33
C GLN A 215 45.49 -7.22 -28.49
N TRP A 216 45.41 -6.51 -29.62
CA TRP A 216 44.96 -7.05 -30.90
C TRP A 216 46.13 -7.71 -31.65
N ILE A 217 46.04 -9.03 -31.86
CA ILE A 217 47.04 -9.83 -32.57
C ILE A 217 46.55 -10.10 -34.00
N ASN A 218 47.45 -10.03 -34.99
CA ASN A 218 47.14 -10.37 -36.39
C ASN A 218 46.67 -11.83 -36.52
N GLY A 219 45.57 -12.04 -37.25
CA GLY A 219 45.02 -13.36 -37.53
C GLY A 219 45.71 -14.10 -38.67
N ASP A 220 45.70 -15.43 -38.62
CA ASP A 220 46.17 -16.30 -39.72
C ASP A 220 45.20 -16.24 -40.91
N THR A 221 45.70 -15.79 -42.07
CA THR A 221 44.90 -15.63 -43.30
C THR A 221 44.28 -16.94 -43.80
N ALA A 222 44.77 -18.12 -43.41
CA ALA A 222 44.13 -19.40 -43.69
C ALA A 222 42.77 -19.59 -42.97
N GLN A 223 42.45 -18.73 -42.00
CA GLN A 223 41.15 -18.70 -41.32
C GLN A 223 40.19 -17.64 -41.89
N LEU A 224 40.68 -16.69 -42.72
CA LEU A 224 39.93 -15.50 -43.17
C LEU A 224 38.55 -15.83 -43.77
N THR A 225 38.41 -16.93 -44.51
CA THR A 225 37.13 -17.38 -45.07
C THR A 225 36.10 -17.74 -43.99
N ARG A 226 36.51 -18.44 -42.92
CA ARG A 226 35.65 -18.77 -41.77
C ARG A 226 35.28 -17.50 -40.98
N ILE A 227 36.24 -16.59 -40.81
CA ILE A 227 36.00 -15.29 -40.15
C ILE A 227 34.97 -14.47 -40.93
N ASN A 228 35.13 -14.33 -42.25
CA ASN A 228 34.16 -13.63 -43.10
C ASN A 228 32.75 -14.26 -43.01
N GLN A 229 32.64 -15.59 -43.03
CA GLN A 229 31.36 -16.28 -42.81
C GLN A 229 30.74 -15.96 -41.43
N ALA A 230 31.55 -15.79 -40.38
CA ALA A 230 31.08 -15.39 -39.06
C ALA A 230 30.55 -13.94 -39.03
N PHE A 231 31.21 -13.01 -39.73
CA PHE A 231 30.70 -11.64 -39.92
C PHE A 231 29.38 -11.63 -40.72
N ASP A 232 29.28 -12.42 -41.79
CA ASP A 232 28.04 -12.52 -42.59
C ASP A 232 26.88 -13.16 -41.81
N LEU A 233 27.15 -14.15 -40.94
CA LEU A 233 26.13 -14.71 -40.05
C LEU A 233 25.67 -13.68 -39.00
N ALA A 234 26.59 -12.93 -38.41
CA ALA A 234 26.29 -11.87 -37.46
C ALA A 234 25.46 -10.73 -38.08
N ASN A 235 25.73 -10.41 -39.35
CA ASN A 235 24.97 -9.46 -40.16
C ASN A 235 23.66 -10.04 -40.73
N GLN A 236 23.33 -11.31 -40.44
CA GLN A 236 22.15 -12.03 -40.94
C GLN A 236 22.09 -12.18 -42.47
N HIS A 237 23.23 -12.06 -43.16
CA HIS A 237 23.35 -12.29 -44.61
C HIS A 237 23.20 -13.77 -44.99
N ILE A 238 23.46 -14.68 -44.05
CA ILE A 238 23.35 -16.14 -44.24
C ILE A 238 22.51 -16.78 -43.12
N ALA A 239 21.98 -17.97 -43.41
CA ALA A 239 21.23 -18.76 -42.44
C ALA A 239 22.13 -19.22 -41.26
N PRO A 240 21.56 -19.43 -40.05
CA PRO A 240 22.30 -19.96 -38.91
C PRO A 240 22.99 -21.29 -39.23
N THR A 241 24.32 -21.31 -39.10
CA THR A 241 25.19 -22.46 -39.35
C THR A 241 26.19 -22.61 -38.21
N LEU A 242 26.81 -23.79 -38.08
CA LEU A 242 27.89 -24.00 -37.12
C LEU A 242 29.10 -23.16 -37.53
N LEU A 243 29.59 -22.31 -36.62
CA LEU A 243 30.79 -21.50 -36.82
C LEU A 243 31.98 -22.12 -36.10
N ASP A 244 33.11 -22.15 -36.80
CA ASP A 244 34.43 -22.48 -36.29
C ASP A 244 35.25 -21.20 -36.24
N VAL A 245 35.44 -20.67 -35.03
CA VAL A 245 36.04 -19.35 -34.75
C VAL A 245 37.05 -19.47 -33.59
N PRO A 246 38.19 -18.77 -33.65
CA PRO A 246 39.17 -18.82 -32.57
C PRO A 246 38.63 -18.09 -31.34
N VAL A 247 38.99 -18.57 -30.14
CA VAL A 247 38.41 -18.11 -28.87
C VAL A 247 39.36 -17.17 -28.11
N SER A 248 38.84 -16.02 -27.69
CA SER A 248 39.54 -15.00 -26.92
C SER A 248 39.41 -15.29 -25.41
N LEU A 249 39.96 -16.42 -24.97
CA LEU A 249 39.91 -16.86 -23.56
C LEU A 249 41.28 -16.72 -22.90
N ALA A 250 41.29 -16.30 -21.63
CA ALA A 250 42.46 -16.46 -20.78
C ALA A 250 42.62 -17.96 -20.49
N VAL A 251 43.65 -18.60 -21.08
CA VAL A 251 43.98 -20.00 -20.79
C VAL A 251 44.64 -20.08 -19.43
N THR A 252 43.81 -20.17 -18.38
CA THR A 252 44.24 -20.63 -17.06
C THR A 252 44.42 -22.14 -17.15
N GLU A 253 45.66 -22.61 -17.30
CA GLU A 253 45.95 -24.04 -17.17
C GLU A 253 45.56 -24.51 -15.76
N ALA A 254 44.55 -25.38 -15.68
CA ALA A 254 44.23 -26.09 -14.46
C ALA A 254 45.33 -27.13 -14.19
N LYS A 255 45.97 -27.03 -13.03
CA LYS A 255 47.17 -27.79 -12.65
C LYS A 255 46.92 -28.62 -11.39
#